data_AF-A0A3E0GUG7-F1
#
_entry.id   AF-A0A3E0GUG7-F1
#
_cell.length_a   1.000
_cell.length_b   1.000
_cell.length_c   1.000
_cell.angle_alpha   90.00
_cell.angle_beta   90.00
_cell.angle_gamma   90.00
#
_symmetry.space_group_name_H-M   'P 1'
#
loop_
_entity.id
_entity.type
_entity.pdbx_description
1 polymer ?
#
loop_
_entity_poly.entity_id
_entity_poly.type
_entity_poly.pdbx_seq_one_letter_code
_entity_poly.pdbx_strand_id
1 'polypeptide(L)' 'MRCEGINVLPYDGEVAFQTVFHFHPHVIPRHPGDGWTLKAGSPERERSLLDSDAQAIKDAIASTD' A
#
# COMPACT_ATOMS: atom_id res chain seq x y z
N MET A 1 -17.35 1.58 21.48
CA MET A 1 -16.68 0.90 20.37
C MET A 1 -16.37 1.88 19.23
N ARG A 2 -15.59 2.94 19.47
CA ARG A 2 -15.07 3.80 18.40
C ARG A 2 -13.56 3.60 18.34
N CYS A 3 -13.05 3.24 17.17
CA CYS A 3 -11.62 3.24 16.90
C CYS A 3 -11.15 4.64 16.48
N GLU A 4 -9.86 4.92 16.65
CA GLU A 4 -9.25 6.23 16.33
C GLU A 4 -8.65 6.26 14.92
N GLY A 5 -8.52 5.10 14.28
CA GLY A 5 -8.08 4.97 12.90
C GLY A 5 -8.48 3.63 12.30
N ILE A 6 -8.28 3.49 10.99
CA ILE A 6 -8.54 2.26 10.23
C ILE A 6 -7.39 2.04 9.25
N ASN A 7 -6.87 0.82 9.17
CA ASN A 7 -6.06 0.38 8.03
C ASN A 7 -6.94 -0.39 7.05
N VAL A 8 -6.80 -0.07 5.76
CA VAL A 8 -7.39 -0.83 4.66
C VAL A 8 -6.24 -1.43 3.86
N LEU A 9 -6.13 -2.75 3.82
CA LEU A 9 -5.02 -3.46 3.21
C LEU A 9 -5.53 -4.47 2.18
N PRO A 10 -5.38 -4.20 0.88
CA PRO A 10 -5.46 -5.23 -0.15
C PRO A 10 -4.10 -5.93 -0.29
N TYR A 11 -4.15 -7.23 -0.57
CA TYR A 11 -2.98 -8.03 -0.92
C TYR A 11 -3.21 -8.66 -2.29
N ASP A 12 -2.31 -8.38 -3.24
CA ASP A 12 -2.40 -8.85 -4.62
C ASP A 12 -1.14 -9.68 -4.95
N GLY A 13 -1.30 -11.00 -4.94
CA GLY A 13 -0.23 -11.98 -5.10
C GLY A 13 0.32 -12.52 -3.78
N GLU A 14 0.84 -13.76 -3.83
CA GLU A 14 1.35 -14.52 -2.67
C GLU A 14 2.49 -13.80 -1.94
N VAL A 15 3.47 -13.27 -2.70
CA VAL A 15 4.61 -12.51 -2.14
C VAL A 15 4.15 -11.23 -1.44
N ALA A 16 3.00 -10.69 -1.84
CA ALA A 16 2.34 -9.56 -1.21
C ALA A 16 1.38 -9.99 -0.08
N PHE A 17 1.52 -11.19 0.48
CA PHE A 17 0.75 -11.76 1.59
C PHE A 17 -0.67 -12.26 1.26
N GLN A 18 -1.05 -12.40 0.00
CA GLN A 18 -2.35 -12.98 -0.38
C GLN A 18 -2.35 -14.50 -0.20
N THR A 19 -3.28 -15.04 0.60
CA THR A 19 -3.46 -16.49 0.78
C THR A 19 -4.74 -17.03 0.14
N VAL A 20 -5.75 -16.18 -0.06
CA VAL A 20 -7.00 -16.51 -0.75
C VAL A 20 -7.09 -15.69 -2.04
N PHE A 21 -7.09 -16.38 -3.18
CA PHE A 21 -7.04 -15.79 -4.53
C PHE A 21 -8.42 -15.33 -5.02
N HIS A 22 -9.03 -14.46 -4.21
CA HIS A 22 -10.22 -13.68 -4.50
C HIS A 22 -9.94 -12.28 -3.96
N PHE A 23 -10.31 -11.22 -4.68
CA PHE A 23 -10.08 -9.86 -4.18
C PHE A 23 -10.82 -9.64 -2.84
N HIS A 24 -10.09 -9.34 -1.77
CA HIS A 24 -10.66 -9.01 -0.46
C HIS A 24 -9.80 -7.98 0.26
N PRO A 25 -10.37 -6.84 0.70
CA PRO A 25 -9.65 -5.89 1.54
C PRO A 25 -9.77 -6.28 3.01
N HIS A 26 -8.66 -6.29 3.74
CA HIS A 26 -8.70 -6.28 5.20
C HIS A 26 -9.06 -4.87 5.69
N VAL A 27 -10.03 -4.78 6.60
CA VAL A 27 -10.40 -3.54 7.29
C VAL A 27 -10.10 -3.73 8.77
N ILE A 28 -9.09 -3.01 9.28
CA ILE A 28 -8.52 -3.24 10.61
C ILE A 28 -8.69 -1.97 11.46
N PRO A 29 -9.58 -1.97 12.47
CA PRO A 29 -9.72 -0.88 13.43
C PRO A 29 -8.43 -0.69 14.25
N ARG A 30 -8.02 0.55 14.48
CA ARG A 30 -6.78 0.91 15.17
C ARG A 30 -7.04 1.71 16.45
N HIS A 31 -6.20 1.44 17.44
CA HIS A 31 -6.23 2.10 18.74
C HIS A 31 -4.82 2.47 19.20
N PRO A 32 -4.64 3.53 20.01
CA PRO A 32 -3.35 3.83 20.61
C PRO A 32 -2.80 2.63 21.38
N GLY A 33 -1.57 2.23 21.07
CA GLY A 33 -0.88 1.14 21.78
C GLY A 33 -1.32 -0.28 21.43
N ASP A 34 -2.06 -0.50 20.33
CA ASP A 34 -2.52 -1.84 19.91
C ASP A 34 -1.41 -2.82 19.44
N GLY A 35 -0.13 -2.39 19.52
CA GLY A 35 1.04 -3.23 19.26
C GLY A 35 1.32 -3.50 17.79
N TRP A 36 0.50 -2.99 16.86
CA TRP A 36 0.70 -3.22 15.42
C TRP A 36 1.41 -2.04 14.73
N THR A 37 2.40 -2.35 13.90
CA THR A 37 3.15 -1.34 13.13
C THR A 37 3.50 -1.84 11.73
N LEU A 38 3.41 -0.94 10.75
CA LEU A 38 4.00 -1.15 9.42
C LEU A 38 5.38 -0.54 9.42
N LYS A 39 6.41 -1.38 9.30
CA LYS A 39 7.78 -0.91 9.10
C LYS A 39 8.00 -0.62 7.62
N ALA A 40 7.60 0.57 7.18
CA ALA A 40 7.99 1.07 5.88
C ALA A 40 9.37 1.70 5.98
N GLY A 41 10.34 1.21 5.20
CA GLY A 41 11.56 1.96 4.97
C GLY A 41 11.28 3.04 3.93
N SER A 42 11.72 4.27 4.19
CA SER A 42 11.79 5.32 3.18
C SER A 42 13.24 5.44 2.73
N PRO A 43 13.71 4.64 1.77
CA PRO A 43 15.04 4.85 1.21
C PRO A 43 15.08 6.22 0.55
N GLU A 44 16.09 7.03 0.88
CA GLU A 44 16.33 8.26 0.14
C GLU A 44 16.69 7.91 -1.31
N ARG A 45 16.03 8.59 -2.25
CA ARG A 45 16.28 8.48 -3.69
C ARG A 45 16.46 9.86 -4.28
N GLU A 46 17.29 9.96 -5.31
CA GLU A 46 17.45 11.20 -6.06
C GLU A 46 16.11 11.65 -6.63
N ARG A 47 15.84 12.96 -6.57
CA ARG A 47 14.58 13.53 -7.06
C ARG A 47 14.30 13.18 -8.51
N SER A 48 15.32 13.16 -9.37
CA SER A 48 15.16 12.84 -10.80
C SER A 48 14.65 11.41 -11.03
N LEU A 49 15.08 10.45 -10.20
CA LEU A 49 14.59 9.06 -10.26
C LEU A 49 13.12 8.97 -9.86
N LEU A 50 12.71 9.70 -8.83
CA LEU A 50 11.30 9.78 -8.42
C LEU A 50 10.43 10.41 -9.52
N ASP A 51 10.92 11.45 -10.18
CA ASP A 51 10.22 12.09 -11.29
C ASP A 51 10.12 11.15 -12.51
N SER A 52 11.16 10.35 -12.77
CA SER A 52 11.18 9.31 -13.80
C SER A 52 10.15 8.22 -13.54
N ASP A 53 10.11 7.66 -12.33
CA ASP A 53 9.12 6.64 -11.94
C ASP A 53 7.70 7.20 -12.05
N ALA A 54 7.48 8.44 -11.61
CA ALA A 54 6.18 9.10 -11.70
C ALA A 54 5.72 9.29 -13.16
N GLN A 55 6.63 9.63 -14.08
CA GLN A 55 6.30 9.75 -15.50
C GLN A 55 5.94 8.39 -16.10
N ALA A 56 6.73 7.34 -15.80
CA ALA A 56 6.46 5.99 -16.28
C ALA A 56 5.08 5.47 -15.83
N ILE A 57 4.68 5.74 -14.58
CA ILE A 57 3.35 5.39 -14.06
C ILE A 57 2.25 6.13 -14.83
N LYS A 58 2.41 7.44 -15.09
CA LYS A 58 1.42 8.22 -15.85
C LYS A 58 1.23 7.67 -17.26
N ASP A 59 2.32 7.36 -17.94
CA ASP A 59 2.28 6.86 -19.32
C ASP A 59 1.57 5.50 -19.38
N ALA A 60 1.83 4.60 -18.42
CA ALA A 60 1.16 3.30 -18.33
C ALA A 60 -0.35 3.42 -18.05
N ILE A 61 -0.75 4.36 -17.20
CA ILE A 61 -2.18 4.63 -16.95
C ILE A 61 -2.85 5.16 -18.23
N ALA A 62 -2.20 6.09 -18.94
CA ALA A 62 -2.75 6.66 -20.17
C ALA A 62 -2.81 5.66 -21.33
N SER A 63 -1.94 4.64 -21.35
CA SER A 63 -1.95 3.60 -22.40
C SER A 63 -3.00 2.50 -22.17
N THR A 64 -3.82 2.61 -21.12
CA THR A 64 -4.86 1.61 -20.79
C THR A 64 -6.22 1.94 -21.44
N ASP A 65 -6.30 3.03 -22.22
CA ASP A 65 -7.41 3.37 -23.13
C ASP A 65 -7.26 2.67 -24.51
#